data_AF-A0A1F6HED4-F1
#
_entry.id   AF-A0A1F6HED4-F1
#
_cell.length_a   1.000
_cell.length_b   1.000
_cell.length_c   1.000
_cell.angle_alpha   90.00
_cell.angle_beta   90.00
_cell.angle_gamma   90.00
#
_symmetry.space_group_name_H-M   'P 1'
#
loop_
_entity.id
_entity.type
_entity.pdbx_description
1 polymer ?
#
loop_
_entity_poly.entity_id
_entity_poly.type
_entity_poly.pdbx_seq_one_letter_code
_entity_poly.pdbx_strand_id
1 'polypeptide(L)' 'MTSSKLRKNIALLKAFQEYKKRYLSLGKKPNLASFLPEVLYRTMRLEGEKITRKQVQLLFQ' A
#
# COMPACT_ATOMS: atom_id res chain seq x y z
N MET A 1 4.18 -3.14 28.11
CA MET A 1 3.72 -3.61 26.78
C MET A 1 2.99 -2.55 25.94
N THR A 2 2.99 -1.26 26.32
CA THR A 2 2.22 -0.18 25.65
C THR A 2 3.02 0.64 24.63
N SER A 3 4.36 0.65 24.71
CA SER A 3 5.19 1.52 23.87
C SER A 3 5.27 1.09 22.40
N SER A 4 5.16 -0.21 22.09
CA SER A 4 5.24 -0.73 20.72
C SER A 4 3.99 -0.41 19.90
N LYS A 5 2.79 -0.50 20.51
CA LYS A 5 1.53 -0.07 19.89
C LYS A 5 1.53 1.43 19.61
N LEU A 6 2.03 2.24 20.55
CA LEU A 6 2.14 3.70 20.38
C LEU A 6 3.06 4.08 19.20
N ARG A 7 4.22 3.41 19.08
CA ARG A 7 5.16 3.61 17.95
C ARG A 7 4.55 3.19 16.60
N LYS A 8 3.79 2.09 16.55
CA LYS A 8 3.06 1.66 15.34
C LYS A 8 2.02 2.70 14.89
N ASN A 9 1.31 3.33 15.83
CA ASN A 9 0.36 4.40 15.51
C ASN A 9 1.03 5.63 14.92
N ILE A 10 2.21 6.01 15.41
CA ILE A 10 2.98 7.14 14.85
C ILE A 10 3.45 6.83 13.43
N ALA A 11 3.89 5.59 13.16
CA ALA A 11 4.32 5.17 11.83
C ALA A 11 3.16 5.20 10.82
N LEU A 12 1.97 4.73 11.22
CA LEU A 12 0.75 4.80 10.41
C LEU A 12 0.33 6.24 10.14
N LEU A 13 0.37 7.11 11.16
CA LEU A 13 0.08 8.54 11.01
C LEU A 13 1.03 9.22 10.02
N LYS A 14 2.34 8.93 10.09
CA LYS A 14 3.32 9.45 9.13
C LYS A 14 3.06 8.96 7.71
N ALA A 15 2.81 7.66 7.54
CA ALA A 15 2.48 7.09 6.23
C ALA A 15 1.22 7.72 5.63
N PHE A 16 0.20 7.95 6.45
CA PHE A 16 -1.03 8.62 6.02
C PHE A 16 -0.80 10.10 5.66
N GLN A 17 0.03 10.82 6.42
CA GLN A 17 0.41 12.20 6.11
C GLN A 17 1.15 12.31 4.78
N GLU A 18 2.07 11.38 4.49
CA GLU A 18 2.75 11.32 3.19
C GLU A 18 1.79 11.00 2.04
N TYR A 19 0.88 10.04 2.24
CA TYR A 19 -0.16 9.73 1.26
C TYR A 19 -1.04 10.96 0.97
N LYS A 20 -1.48 11.65 2.03
CA LYS A 20 -2.27 12.88 1.91
C LYS A 20 -1.52 13.96 1.14
N LYS A 21 -0.23 14.15 1.41
CA LYS A 21 0.63 15.13 0.72
C LYS A 21 0.84 14.79 -0.76
N ARG A 22 0.98 13.51 -1.10
CA ARG A 22 1.25 13.08 -2.49
C ARG A 22 -0.01 13.08 -3.36
N TYR A 23 -1.16 12.71 -2.81
CA TYR A 23 -2.36 12.43 -3.61
C TYR A 23 -3.53 13.36 -3.29
N LEU A 24 -3.89 13.52 -2.00
CA LEU A 24 -5.08 14.29 -1.61
C LEU A 24 -4.90 15.80 -1.76
N SER A 25 -3.76 16.37 -1.35
CA SER A 25 -3.55 17.83 -1.39
C SER A 25 -3.27 18.38 -2.78
N LEU A 26 -2.85 17.54 -3.72
CA LEU A 26 -2.52 17.93 -5.11
C LEU A 26 -3.66 17.61 -6.10
N GLY A 27 -4.78 17.06 -5.63
CA GLY A 27 -5.86 16.55 -6.50
C GLY A 27 -5.43 15.40 -7.42
N LYS A 28 -4.23 14.86 -7.21
CA LYS A 28 -3.64 13.79 -8.03
C LYS A 28 -4.22 12.45 -7.57
N LYS A 29 -5.12 11.88 -8.36
CA LYS A 29 -5.60 10.52 -8.12
C LYS A 29 -4.44 9.52 -8.34
N PRO A 30 -4.26 8.51 -7.47
CA PRO A 30 -3.32 7.45 -7.76
C PRO A 30 -3.71 6.76 -9.07
N ASN A 31 -2.71 6.42 -9.89
CA ASN A 31 -2.96 5.64 -11.10
C ASN A 31 -3.41 4.23 -10.69
N LEU A 32 -4.72 3.98 -10.77
CA LEU A 32 -5.34 2.73 -10.33
C LEU A 32 -4.77 1.51 -11.07
N ALA A 33 -4.43 1.68 -12.36
CA ALA A 33 -3.85 0.62 -13.18
C ALA A 33 -2.50 0.14 -12.67
N SER A 34 -1.69 1.02 -12.06
CA SER A 34 -0.43 0.64 -11.42
C SER A 34 -0.58 0.33 -9.93
N PHE A 35 -1.53 0.99 -9.26
CA PHE A 35 -1.72 0.89 -7.81
C PHE A 35 -2.36 -0.44 -7.41
N LEU A 36 -3.40 -0.88 -8.10
CA LEU A 36 -4.13 -2.10 -7.76
C LEU A 36 -3.29 -3.38 -7.88
N PRO A 37 -2.52 -3.59 -8.97
CA PRO A 37 -1.62 -4.75 -9.04
C PRO A 37 -0.59 -4.75 -7.90
N GLU A 38 -0.07 -3.58 -7.54
CA GLU A 38 0.94 -3.51 -6.48
C GLU A 38 0.35 -3.76 -5.09
N VAL A 39 -0.86 -3.27 -4.82
CA VAL A 39 -1.59 -3.56 -3.57
C VAL A 39 -1.88 -5.05 -3.48
N LEU A 40 -2.43 -5.66 -4.53
CA LEU A 40 -2.77 -7.09 -4.55
C LEU A 40 -1.53 -7.97 -4.35
N TYR A 41 -0.42 -7.65 -5.03
CA TYR A 41 0.84 -8.36 -4.84
C TYR A 41 1.32 -8.32 -3.38
N ARG A 42 1.25 -7.13 -2.74
CA ARG A 42 1.68 -6.97 -1.35
C ARG A 42 0.77 -7.71 -0.38
N THR A 43 -0.55 -7.68 -0.58
CA THR A 43 -1.50 -8.38 0.30
C THR A 43 -1.31 -9.90 0.22
N MET A 44 -1.26 -10.47 -0.99
CA MET A 44 -1.06 -11.91 -1.16
C MET A 44 0.27 -12.40 -0.57
N ARG A 45 1.33 -11.60 -0.69
CA ARG A 45 2.63 -11.90 -0.04
C ARG A 45 2.57 -11.87 1.49
N LEU A 46 1.76 -10.99 2.07
CA LEU A 46 1.55 -10.93 3.53
C LEU A 46 0.73 -12.12 4.04
N GLU A 47 -0.17 -12.64 3.22
CA GLU A 47 -0.95 -13.85 3.50
C GLU A 47 -0.14 -15.14 3.28
N GLY A 48 1.11 -15.03 2.84
CA GLY A 48 2.03 -16.15 2.66
C GLY A 48 1.97 -16.78 1.27
N GLU A 49 1.25 -16.18 0.32
CA GLU A 49 1.17 -16.69 -1.03
C GLU A 49 2.47 -16.48 -1.81
N LYS A 50 2.85 -17.49 -2.58
CA LYS A 50 4.00 -17.46 -3.49
C LYS A 50 3.56 -16.98 -4.87
N ILE A 51 3.15 -15.72 -4.95
CA ILE A 51 2.80 -15.06 -6.21
C ILE A 51 3.92 -14.10 -6.67
N THR A 52 4.10 -13.98 -7.98
CA THR A 52 5.04 -13.04 -8.61
C THR A 52 4.33 -11.76 -9.08
N ARG A 53 5.08 -10.66 -9.19
CA ARG A 53 4.54 -9.40 -9.73
C ARG A 53 3.98 -9.55 -11.15
N LYS A 54 4.61 -10.38 -11.99
CA LYS A 54 4.14 -10.66 -13.36
C LYS A 54 2.77 -11.35 -13.35
N GLN A 55 2.59 -12.36 -12.50
CA GLN A 55 1.31 -13.05 -12.36
C GLN A 55 0.21 -12.10 -11.90
N VAL A 56 0.51 -11.21 -10.94
CA VAL A 56 -0.48 -10.21 -10.50
C VAL A 56 -0.79 -9.22 -11.62
N GLN A 57 0.21 -8.75 -12.38
CA GLN A 57 -0.02 -7.83 -13.51
C GLN A 57 -0.92 -8.42 -14.60
N LEU A 58 -0.80 -9.73 -14.89
CA LEU A 58 -1.67 -10.41 -15.87
C LEU A 58 -3.16 -10.38 -15.47
N LEU A 59 -3.48 -10.27 -14.17
CA LEU A 59 -4.87 -10.20 -13.70
C LEU A 59 -5.54 -8.85 -13.99
N PHE A 60 -4.77 -7.84 -14.39
CA PHE A 60 -5.25 -6.48 -14.66
C PHE A 60 -5.01 -6.04 -16.12
N GLN A 61 -4.68 -6.98 -17.01
CA GLN A 61 -4.65 -6.79 -18.47
C GLN A 61 -6.01 -7.10 -19.07
#